data_AF-A0A7C3BKS5-F1
#
_entry.id   AF-A0A7C3BKS5-F1
#
_cell.length_a   1.000
_cell.length_b   1.000
_cell.length_c   1.000
_cell.angle_alpha   90.00
_cell.angle_beta   90.00
_cell.angle_gamma   90.00
#
_symmetry.space_group_name_H-M   'P 1'
#
loop_
_entity.id
_entity.type
_entity.pdbx_description
1 polymer ?
#
loop_
_entity_poly.entity_id
_entity_poly.type
_entity_poly.pdbx_seq_one_letter_code
_entity_poly.pdbx_strand_id
1 'polypeptide(L)'
;MKRIQNLDRRLLILFSIIPVGCLLAIIGGLLIGAVFLPNQLPGAQISDMSQAHVEDFVKTVAAEYAADGDLPKARARLQELDVPNPEQYVAFLADQYIQQGRAKNDPDLLNVIHLAEALGTSTKSMIAYIATATPLPTPAFTPTPTPPPTNTPIPPTETPVPADTAVPTDTPIPPTETPAATNTPAPPTETPTPAPPAVDFKTSVHMLTKQENGGCLGNHHIFIDVRDVNGGPLLGAKISDTFNNFTLTSGDKNEPFFSYGDKLAEVELHKNGGFELKITEYPAGNPVSSEVTPLLASDDWKIPIPWLIQAGYCNSEPECTTLWNSGVAGVGSNSLCWGHYSYFVTFQATHPF
;
A
#
# COMPACT_ATOMS: atom_id res chain seq x y z
N MET A 1 17.52 64.83 -54.54
CA MET A 1 17.01 63.63 -53.82
C MET A 1 15.72 64.03 -53.10
N LYS A 2 14.58 64.03 -53.79
CA LYS A 2 13.60 62.95 -54.03
C LYS A 2 12.81 62.52 -52.77
N ARG A 3 11.74 63.30 -52.53
CA ARG A 3 10.39 62.94 -52.08
C ARG A 3 10.26 62.02 -50.84
N ILE A 4 9.97 62.65 -49.69
CA ILE A 4 9.17 62.07 -48.61
C ILE A 4 7.79 61.75 -49.22
N GLN A 5 7.53 60.48 -49.50
CA GLN A 5 6.24 60.03 -50.04
C GLN A 5 5.27 59.76 -48.89
N ASN A 6 4.16 60.51 -48.94
CA ASN A 6 2.90 60.32 -48.25
C ASN A 6 2.71 58.93 -47.64
N LEU A 7 2.89 58.80 -46.32
CA LEU A 7 2.31 57.70 -45.58
C LEU A 7 0.79 57.91 -45.62
N ASP A 8 0.10 57.04 -46.36
CA ASP A 8 -1.35 57.15 -46.55
C ASP A 8 -2.03 57.17 -45.17
N ARG A 9 -2.82 58.21 -44.90
CA ARG A 9 -3.51 58.42 -43.62
C ARG A 9 -4.39 57.21 -43.27
N ARG A 10 -4.85 56.45 -44.28
CA ARG A 10 -5.57 55.18 -44.11
C ARG A 10 -4.71 54.06 -43.54
N LEU A 11 -3.41 54.02 -43.87
CA LEU A 11 -2.45 53.03 -43.35
C LEU A 11 -2.13 53.29 -41.87
N LEU A 12 -1.99 54.56 -41.46
CA LEU A 12 -1.78 54.92 -40.05
C LEU A 12 -3.00 54.63 -39.17
N ILE A 13 -4.21 54.81 -39.70
CA ILE A 13 -5.46 54.47 -39.00
C ILE A 13 -5.59 52.94 -38.85
N LEU A 14 -5.23 52.16 -39.88
CA LEU A 14 -5.21 50.70 -39.81
C LEU A 14 -4.22 50.18 -38.76
N PHE A 15 -2.99 50.74 -38.71
CA PHE A 15 -1.99 50.32 -37.72
C PHE A 15 -2.36 50.67 -36.26
N SER A 16 -3.24 51.66 -36.04
CA SER A 16 -3.67 52.05 -34.68
C SER A 16 -4.95 51.33 -34.22
N ILE A 17 -5.89 51.03 -35.11
CA ILE A 17 -7.19 50.45 -34.73
C ILE A 17 -7.09 48.93 -34.52
N ILE A 18 -6.29 48.23 -35.32
CA ILE A 18 -6.13 46.78 -35.25
C ILE A 18 -5.60 46.31 -33.87
N PRO A 19 -4.50 46.86 -33.31
CA PRO A 19 -4.00 46.39 -32.02
C PRO A 19 -4.96 46.70 -30.86
N VAL A 20 -5.65 47.83 -30.90
CA VAL A 20 -6.64 48.21 -29.88
C VAL A 20 -7.86 47.29 -29.95
N GLY A 21 -8.33 46.96 -31.15
CA GLY A 21 -9.43 46.01 -31.35
C GLY A 21 -9.09 44.60 -30.88
N CYS A 22 -7.88 44.10 -31.17
CA CYS A 22 -7.42 42.81 -30.69
C CYS A 22 -7.33 42.77 -29.14
N LEU A 23 -6.83 43.84 -28.52
CA LEU A 23 -6.73 43.89 -27.07
C LEU A 23 -8.10 43.86 -26.40
N LEU A 24 -9.07 44.61 -26.93
CA LEU A 24 -10.45 44.62 -26.44
C LEU A 24 -11.14 43.27 -26.66
N ALA A 25 -10.88 42.59 -27.77
CA ALA A 25 -11.42 41.26 -28.04
C ALA A 25 -10.85 40.19 -27.08
N ILE A 26 -9.56 40.25 -26.75
CA ILE A 26 -8.93 39.33 -25.79
C ILE A 26 -9.49 39.55 -24.39
N ILE A 27 -9.58 40.80 -23.94
CA ILE A 27 -10.11 41.15 -22.61
C ILE A 27 -11.60 40.76 -22.53
N GLY A 28 -12.38 41.04 -23.56
CA GLY A 28 -13.78 40.64 -23.64
C GLY A 28 -13.96 39.11 -23.64
N GLY A 29 -13.15 38.39 -24.40
CA GLY A 29 -13.15 36.93 -24.43
C GLY A 29 -12.80 36.31 -23.07
N LEU A 30 -11.84 36.89 -22.35
CA LEU A 30 -11.45 36.42 -21.02
C LEU A 30 -12.54 36.66 -19.98
N LEU A 31 -13.20 37.83 -20.02
CA LEU A 31 -14.28 38.18 -19.09
C LEU A 31 -15.55 37.37 -19.35
N ILE A 32 -15.92 37.17 -20.62
CA ILE A 32 -17.08 36.35 -20.98
C ILE A 32 -16.77 34.88 -20.66
N GLY A 33 -15.54 34.41 -20.92
CA GLY A 33 -15.10 33.08 -20.52
C GLY A 33 -15.20 32.86 -19.01
N ALA A 34 -14.73 33.79 -18.18
CA ALA A 34 -14.77 33.66 -16.73
C ALA A 34 -16.21 33.70 -16.14
N VAL A 35 -17.16 34.33 -16.83
CA VAL A 35 -18.56 34.43 -16.37
C VAL A 35 -19.44 33.29 -16.88
N PHE A 36 -19.12 32.73 -18.06
CA PHE A 36 -19.93 31.68 -18.71
C PHE A 36 -19.31 30.27 -18.66
N LEU A 37 -18.05 30.10 -18.23
CA LEU A 37 -17.53 28.77 -17.89
C LEU A 37 -17.96 28.40 -16.46
N PRO A 38 -18.74 27.31 -16.28
CA PRO A 38 -19.05 26.80 -14.96
C PRO A 38 -17.79 26.21 -14.31
N ASN A 39 -17.52 26.54 -13.04
CA ASN A 39 -16.42 25.96 -12.24
C ASN A 39 -16.70 24.52 -11.78
N GLN A 40 -17.44 23.75 -12.56
CA GLN A 40 -17.71 22.34 -12.30
C GLN A 40 -17.51 21.54 -13.57
N LEU A 41 -16.34 20.92 -13.67
CA LEU A 41 -16.13 19.76 -14.52
C LEU A 41 -16.23 18.53 -13.60
N PRO A 42 -17.32 17.74 -13.68
CA PRO A 42 -17.31 16.37 -13.20
C PRO A 42 -16.31 15.57 -14.04
N GLY A 43 -15.53 14.71 -13.38
CA GLY A 43 -14.33 14.03 -13.89
C GLY A 43 -14.32 13.63 -15.37
N ALA A 44 -13.30 14.10 -16.08
CA ALA A 44 -12.81 13.50 -17.32
C ALA A 44 -11.29 13.76 -17.47
N GLN A 45 -10.49 12.77 -17.08
CA GLN A 45 -9.48 12.12 -17.94
C GLN A 45 -8.42 13.04 -18.58
N ILE A 46 -7.53 13.61 -17.76
CA ILE A 46 -6.20 14.08 -18.21
C ILE A 46 -5.07 13.23 -17.58
N SER A 47 -5.32 12.58 -16.44
CA SER A 47 -4.37 11.66 -15.79
C SER A 47 -4.26 10.28 -16.46
N ASP A 48 -5.32 9.77 -17.08
CA ASP A 48 -5.34 8.42 -17.66
C ASP A 48 -4.45 8.30 -18.91
N MET A 49 -4.29 9.38 -19.70
CA MET A 49 -3.36 9.36 -20.85
C MET A 49 -1.90 9.34 -20.41
N SER A 50 -1.53 10.09 -19.36
CA SER A 50 -0.17 10.01 -18.80
C SER A 50 0.10 8.65 -18.15
N GLN A 51 -0.89 8.10 -17.43
CA GLN A 51 -0.75 6.82 -16.76
C GLN A 51 -0.61 5.65 -17.75
N ALA A 52 -1.38 5.65 -18.84
CA ALA A 52 -1.27 4.63 -19.89
C ALA A 52 0.11 4.64 -20.57
N HIS A 53 0.73 5.80 -20.78
CA HIS A 53 2.08 5.88 -21.35
C HIS A 53 3.16 5.35 -20.40
N VAL A 54 3.06 5.65 -19.10
CA VAL A 54 3.99 5.12 -18.10
C VAL A 54 3.85 3.60 -17.98
N GLU A 55 2.62 3.10 -17.98
CA GLU A 55 2.34 1.66 -17.98
C GLU A 55 2.97 0.95 -19.20
N ASP A 56 2.79 1.51 -20.41
CA ASP A 56 3.35 0.93 -21.64
C ASP A 56 4.89 0.92 -21.65
N PHE A 57 5.51 1.98 -21.13
CA PHE A 57 6.95 2.03 -20.96
C PHE A 57 7.45 0.94 -20.00
N VAL A 58 6.80 0.76 -18.85
CA VAL A 58 7.18 -0.26 -17.87
C VAL A 58 7.02 -1.67 -18.41
N LYS A 59 5.95 -1.96 -19.18
CA LYS A 59 5.80 -3.24 -19.89
C LYS A 59 6.96 -3.49 -20.83
N THR A 60 7.37 -2.48 -21.58
CA THR A 60 8.47 -2.58 -22.54
C THR A 60 9.78 -2.90 -21.82
N VAL A 61 10.09 -2.18 -20.73
CA VAL A 61 11.29 -2.46 -19.93
C VAL A 61 11.24 -3.84 -19.28
N ALA A 62 10.09 -4.28 -18.80
CA ALA A 62 9.89 -5.60 -18.24
C ALA A 62 10.09 -6.72 -19.28
N ALA A 63 9.58 -6.54 -20.49
CA ALA A 63 9.78 -7.48 -21.59
C ALA A 63 11.25 -7.55 -22.04
N GLU A 64 11.96 -6.42 -22.05
CA GLU A 64 13.39 -6.40 -22.35
C GLU A 64 14.22 -7.10 -21.27
N TYR A 65 13.94 -6.81 -20.00
CA TYR A 65 14.59 -7.50 -18.88
C TYR A 65 14.34 -9.01 -18.91
N ALA A 66 13.12 -9.44 -19.23
CA ALA A 66 12.80 -10.85 -19.39
C ALA A 66 13.58 -11.53 -20.53
N ALA A 67 14.01 -10.76 -21.54
CA ALA A 67 14.79 -11.26 -22.68
C ALA A 67 16.30 -11.31 -22.42
N ASP A 68 16.87 -10.32 -21.71
CA ASP A 68 18.32 -10.18 -21.55
C ASP A 68 18.85 -10.40 -20.11
N GLY A 69 17.99 -10.34 -19.10
CA GLY A 69 18.36 -10.47 -17.69
C GLY A 69 19.20 -9.30 -17.13
N ASP A 70 19.33 -8.19 -17.86
CA ASP A 70 20.20 -7.07 -17.49
C ASP A 70 19.47 -6.09 -16.55
N LEU A 71 19.57 -6.38 -15.24
CA LEU A 71 18.96 -5.56 -14.20
C LEU A 71 19.52 -4.11 -14.15
N PRO A 72 20.84 -3.86 -14.26
CA PRO A 72 21.37 -2.50 -14.36
C PRO A 72 20.77 -1.70 -15.52
N LYS A 73 20.64 -2.30 -16.71
CA LYS A 73 20.00 -1.66 -17.86
C LYS A 73 18.52 -1.37 -17.61
N ALA A 74 17.79 -2.32 -17.03
CA ALA A 74 16.38 -2.13 -16.69
C ALA A 74 16.20 -0.97 -15.69
N ARG A 75 17.02 -0.88 -14.64
CA ARG A 75 17.01 0.25 -13.69
C ARG A 75 17.30 1.58 -14.38
N ALA A 76 18.31 1.63 -15.25
CA ALA A 76 18.65 2.85 -15.98
C ALA A 76 17.49 3.33 -16.86
N ARG A 77 16.79 2.43 -17.54
CA ARG A 77 15.60 2.78 -18.33
C ARG A 77 14.43 3.23 -17.46
N LEU A 78 14.17 2.54 -16.35
CA LEU A 78 13.13 2.94 -15.40
C LEU A 78 13.38 4.35 -14.83
N GLN A 79 14.63 4.77 -14.67
CA GLN A 79 14.98 6.12 -14.25
C GLN A 79 14.69 7.22 -15.29
N GLU A 80 14.42 6.86 -16.55
CA GLU A 80 13.95 7.81 -17.57
C GLU A 80 12.48 8.21 -17.36
N LEU A 81 11.73 7.45 -16.53
CA LEU A 81 10.38 7.82 -16.13
C LEU A 81 10.41 9.00 -15.15
N ASP A 82 9.62 10.03 -15.44
CA ASP A 82 9.35 11.13 -14.50
C ASP A 82 8.30 10.71 -13.46
N VAL A 83 8.53 9.57 -12.81
CA VAL A 83 7.68 9.06 -11.73
C VAL A 83 8.46 8.96 -10.43
N PRO A 84 7.86 9.32 -9.29
CA PRO A 84 8.48 9.09 -7.99
C PRO A 84 8.66 7.58 -7.76
N ASN A 85 9.90 7.12 -7.65
CA ASN A 85 10.27 5.73 -7.35
C ASN A 85 9.79 4.72 -8.42
N PRO A 86 10.48 4.64 -9.57
CA PRO A 86 10.06 3.82 -10.68
C PRO A 86 10.16 2.32 -10.38
N GLU A 87 11.03 1.89 -9.47
CA GLU A 87 11.07 0.49 -9.03
C GLU A 87 9.78 0.07 -8.30
N GLN A 88 9.26 0.93 -7.42
CA GLN A 88 8.00 0.65 -6.72
C GLN A 88 6.79 0.70 -7.64
N TYR A 89 6.84 1.56 -8.66
CA TYR A 89 5.79 1.63 -9.66
C TYR A 89 5.66 0.31 -10.44
N VAL A 90 6.77 -0.41 -10.69
CA VAL A 90 6.74 -1.74 -11.32
C VAL A 90 5.97 -2.75 -10.45
N ALA A 91 6.23 -2.77 -9.14
CA ALA A 91 5.50 -3.64 -8.20
C ALA A 91 4.01 -3.26 -8.07
N PHE A 92 3.69 -1.96 -8.10
CA PHE A 92 2.31 -1.48 -8.15
C PHE A 92 1.59 -1.93 -9.42
N LEU A 93 2.25 -1.84 -10.58
CA LEU A 93 1.68 -2.28 -11.85
C LEU A 93 1.42 -3.80 -11.87
N ALA A 94 2.33 -4.59 -11.30
CA ALA A 94 2.12 -6.02 -11.09
C ALA A 94 0.87 -6.30 -10.24
N ASP A 95 0.72 -5.60 -9.11
CA ASP A 95 -0.43 -5.72 -8.22
C ASP A 95 -1.73 -5.37 -8.95
N GLN A 96 -1.74 -4.27 -9.70
CA GLN A 96 -2.89 -3.84 -10.50
C GLN A 96 -3.35 -4.94 -11.48
N TYR A 97 -2.43 -5.60 -12.19
CA TYR A 97 -2.79 -6.70 -13.11
C TYR A 97 -3.31 -7.94 -12.41
N ILE A 98 -2.77 -8.26 -11.23
CA ILE A 98 -3.28 -9.36 -10.41
C ILE A 98 -4.71 -9.07 -9.97
N GLN A 99 -4.99 -7.85 -9.50
CA GLN A 99 -6.32 -7.43 -9.05
C GLN A 99 -7.33 -7.36 -10.21
N GLN A 100 -6.89 -7.00 -11.41
CA GLN A 100 -7.71 -7.03 -12.62
C GLN A 100 -8.04 -8.45 -13.10
N GLY A 101 -7.51 -9.49 -12.44
CA GLY A 101 -7.76 -10.88 -12.82
C GLY A 101 -7.16 -11.26 -14.17
N ARG A 102 -6.04 -10.62 -14.55
CA ARG A 102 -5.31 -10.96 -15.78
C ARG A 102 -4.93 -12.44 -15.76
N ALA A 103 -4.92 -13.06 -16.93
CA ALA A 103 -4.72 -14.50 -17.04
C ALA A 103 -3.35 -14.91 -16.48
N LYS A 104 -3.26 -16.07 -15.81
CA LYS A 104 -2.01 -16.50 -15.17
C LYS A 104 -0.83 -16.71 -16.13
N ASN A 105 -1.13 -16.86 -17.42
CA ASN A 105 -0.19 -17.01 -18.53
C ASN A 105 -0.02 -15.73 -19.37
N ASP A 106 -0.51 -14.59 -18.88
CA ASP A 106 -0.30 -13.29 -19.54
C ASP A 106 1.20 -12.93 -19.48
N PRO A 107 1.88 -12.79 -20.63
CA PRO A 107 3.30 -12.50 -20.67
C PRO A 107 3.64 -11.13 -20.09
N ASP A 108 2.76 -10.13 -20.21
CA ASP A 108 3.02 -8.80 -19.66
C ASP A 108 3.01 -8.84 -18.13
N LEU A 109 2.05 -9.56 -17.54
CA LEU A 109 1.97 -9.77 -16.10
C LEU A 109 3.21 -10.51 -15.58
N LEU A 110 3.61 -11.60 -16.22
CA LEU A 110 4.76 -12.39 -15.79
C LEU A 110 6.07 -11.59 -15.89
N ASN A 111 6.26 -10.85 -16.98
CA ASN A 111 7.45 -10.03 -17.18
C ASN A 111 7.54 -8.91 -16.13
N VAL A 112 6.42 -8.25 -15.82
CA VAL A 112 6.38 -7.18 -14.81
C VAL A 112 6.61 -7.75 -13.41
N ILE A 113 6.07 -8.93 -13.08
CA ILE A 113 6.37 -9.63 -11.80
C ILE A 113 7.86 -9.98 -11.70
N HIS A 114 8.45 -10.55 -12.76
CA HIS A 114 9.87 -10.92 -12.76
C HIS A 114 10.78 -9.70 -12.58
N LEU A 115 10.45 -8.58 -13.26
CA LEU A 115 11.19 -7.35 -13.08
C LEU A 115 11.03 -6.80 -11.64
N ALA A 116 9.82 -6.81 -11.08
CA ALA A 116 9.58 -6.37 -9.71
C ALA A 116 10.38 -7.18 -8.68
N GLU A 117 10.40 -8.51 -8.82
CA GLU A 117 11.18 -9.42 -7.96
C GLU A 117 12.68 -9.12 -8.07
N ALA A 118 13.20 -8.94 -9.28
CA ALA A 118 14.61 -8.62 -9.52
C ALA A 118 15.02 -7.25 -8.98
N LEU A 119 14.08 -6.28 -8.96
CA LEU A 119 14.29 -4.98 -8.35
C LEU A 119 14.29 -5.01 -6.82
N GLY A 120 13.81 -6.12 -6.23
CA GLY A 120 13.66 -6.29 -4.78
C GLY A 120 12.36 -5.69 -4.24
N THR A 121 11.38 -5.44 -5.10
CA THR A 121 10.10 -4.82 -4.76
C THR A 121 8.97 -5.83 -4.92
N SER A 122 8.08 -5.97 -3.94
CA SER A 122 6.97 -6.91 -4.00
C SER A 122 5.76 -6.42 -3.21
N THR A 123 4.56 -6.80 -3.65
CA THR A 123 3.31 -6.57 -2.91
C THR A 123 2.81 -7.88 -2.29
N LYS A 124 1.85 -7.79 -1.35
CA LYS A 124 1.21 -8.98 -0.76
C LYS A 124 0.48 -9.82 -1.80
N SER A 125 -0.21 -9.19 -2.76
CA SER A 125 -0.92 -9.90 -3.83
C SER A 125 0.07 -10.58 -4.78
N MET A 126 1.24 -9.98 -5.04
CA MET A 126 2.29 -10.59 -5.85
C MET A 126 2.88 -11.83 -5.16
N ILE A 127 3.13 -11.78 -3.85
CA ILE A 127 3.57 -12.94 -3.06
C ILE A 127 2.52 -14.06 -3.10
N ALA A 128 1.24 -13.71 -2.90
CA ALA A 128 0.15 -14.68 -2.98
C ALA A 128 -0.03 -15.25 -4.39
N TYR A 129 0.15 -14.43 -5.42
CA TYR A 129 0.09 -14.83 -6.82
C TYR A 129 1.22 -15.79 -7.19
N ILE A 130 2.46 -15.51 -6.79
CA ILE A 130 3.62 -16.40 -6.98
C ILE A 130 3.41 -17.72 -6.21
N ALA A 131 2.89 -17.65 -4.97
CA ALA A 131 2.62 -18.84 -4.15
C ALA A 131 1.48 -19.73 -4.72
N THR A 132 0.57 -19.16 -5.51
CA THR A 132 -0.55 -19.88 -6.16
C THR A 132 -0.36 -20.08 -7.67
N ALA A 133 0.71 -19.55 -8.24
CA ALA A 133 1.14 -19.89 -9.59
C ALA A 133 1.69 -21.31 -9.53
N THR A 134 0.93 -22.24 -10.12
CA THR A 134 1.44 -23.59 -10.37
C THR A 134 2.75 -23.43 -11.15
N PRO A 135 3.88 -24.01 -10.70
CA PRO A 135 5.12 -23.89 -11.44
C PRO A 135 4.86 -24.33 -12.87
N LEU A 136 5.16 -23.46 -13.83
CA LEU A 136 5.19 -23.85 -15.24
C LEU A 136 6.09 -25.09 -15.30
N PRO A 137 5.70 -26.18 -16.00
CA PRO A 137 6.51 -27.37 -16.05
C PRO A 137 7.92 -26.95 -16.45
N THR A 138 8.88 -27.20 -15.55
CA THR A 138 10.30 -27.09 -15.86
C THR A 138 10.48 -27.79 -17.20
N PRO A 139 11.00 -27.13 -18.26
CA PRO A 139 11.29 -27.82 -19.50
C PRO A 139 12.16 -29.01 -19.13
N ALA A 140 11.60 -30.22 -19.24
CA ALA A 140 12.32 -31.43 -18.98
C ALA A 140 13.49 -31.41 -19.94
N PHE A 141 14.71 -31.31 -19.42
CA PHE A 141 15.91 -31.48 -20.23
C PHE A 141 15.72 -32.75 -21.03
N THR A 142 15.66 -32.62 -22.35
CA THR A 142 15.70 -33.77 -23.24
C THR A 142 17.02 -34.46 -22.91
N PRO A 143 17.03 -35.72 -22.43
CA PRO A 143 18.27 -36.37 -22.08
C PRO A 143 19.13 -36.40 -23.33
N THR A 144 20.28 -35.71 -23.29
CA THR A 144 21.33 -35.89 -24.29
C THR A 144 21.59 -37.39 -24.41
N PRO A 145 21.58 -37.97 -25.62
CA PRO A 145 21.78 -39.40 -25.78
C PRO A 145 23.09 -39.80 -25.10
N THR A 146 22.96 -40.62 -24.06
CA THR A 146 24.09 -41.22 -23.34
C THR A 146 24.92 -42.01 -24.35
N PRO A 147 26.24 -41.80 -24.45
CA PRO A 147 27.08 -42.65 -25.29
C PRO A 147 26.96 -44.11 -24.83
N PRO A 148 27.03 -45.09 -25.76
CA PRO A 148 26.87 -46.50 -25.43
C PRO A 148 27.89 -46.93 -24.36
N PRO A 149 27.51 -47.83 -23.43
CA PRO A 149 28.40 -48.25 -22.36
C PRO A 149 29.64 -48.95 -22.94
N THR A 150 30.82 -48.41 -22.65
CA THR A 150 32.08 -49.10 -22.85
C THR A 150 32.20 -50.17 -21.77
N ASN A 151 32.05 -51.44 -22.16
CA ASN A 151 32.32 -52.60 -21.31
C ASN A 151 33.83 -52.64 -20.98
N THR A 152 34.22 -52.07 -19.84
CA THR A 152 35.52 -52.34 -19.23
C THR A 152 35.28 -53.15 -17.96
N PRO A 153 35.63 -54.45 -17.92
CA PRO A 153 35.49 -55.26 -16.72
C PRO A 153 36.56 -54.86 -15.69
N ILE A 154 36.12 -54.50 -14.48
CA ILE A 154 36.98 -54.35 -13.30
C ILE A 154 36.69 -55.54 -12.38
N PRO A 155 37.71 -56.26 -11.87
CA PRO A 155 37.51 -57.42 -10.99
C PRO A 155 37.02 -57.01 -9.59
N PRO A 156 36.22 -57.84 -8.91
CA PRO A 156 35.74 -57.55 -7.56
C PRO A 156 36.87 -57.70 -6.54
N THR A 157 36.98 -56.72 -5.65
CA THR A 157 37.78 -56.80 -4.42
C THR A 157 36.84 -57.13 -3.27
N GLU A 158 37.11 -58.22 -2.55
CA GLU A 158 36.35 -58.63 -1.37
C GLU A 158 36.64 -57.74 -0.16
N THR A 159 35.64 -57.50 0.68
CA THR A 159 35.82 -56.95 2.03
C THR A 159 34.74 -57.53 2.96
N PRO A 160 35.07 -57.94 4.21
CA PRO A 160 34.31 -58.93 4.96
C PRO A 160 33.25 -58.37 5.93
N VAL A 161 32.18 -59.16 6.05
CA VAL A 161 31.37 -59.58 7.23
C VAL A 161 31.25 -58.67 8.47
N PRO A 162 30.03 -58.34 8.91
CA PRO A 162 29.71 -58.05 10.31
C PRO A 162 29.19 -59.30 11.05
N ALA A 163 29.61 -59.42 12.31
CA ALA A 163 29.35 -60.54 13.22
C ALA A 163 28.00 -60.46 13.96
N ASP A 164 27.47 -61.65 14.26
CA ASP A 164 26.27 -61.96 15.05
C ASP A 164 26.29 -61.42 16.49
N THR A 165 25.10 -61.12 17.03
CA THR A 165 24.80 -61.38 18.46
C THR A 165 23.30 -61.68 18.63
N ALA A 166 23.01 -62.90 19.12
CA ALA A 166 21.70 -63.44 19.52
C ALA A 166 21.26 -62.86 20.90
N VAL A 167 20.00 -62.94 21.38
CA VAL A 167 19.21 -64.13 21.80
C VAL A 167 17.78 -63.67 22.18
N PRO A 168 16.73 -64.50 22.00
CA PRO A 168 15.36 -64.26 22.49
C PRO A 168 15.05 -64.97 23.82
N THR A 169 14.08 -64.46 24.60
CA THR A 169 13.45 -65.22 25.71
C THR A 169 11.94 -64.95 25.77
N ASP A 170 11.17 -66.03 25.68
CA ASP A 170 9.71 -66.13 25.80
C ASP A 170 9.20 -66.11 27.26
N THR A 171 7.86 -66.00 27.38
CA THR A 171 6.94 -66.63 28.39
C THR A 171 6.35 -65.66 29.45
N PRO A 172 5.12 -65.87 30.00
CA PRO A 172 3.78 -66.09 29.41
C PRO A 172 2.69 -65.10 29.96
N ILE A 173 1.45 -65.18 29.44
CA ILE A 173 0.21 -64.51 29.92
C ILE A 173 -0.59 -65.48 30.82
N PRO A 174 -1.29 -65.08 31.93
CA PRO A 174 -2.76 -64.80 31.96
C PRO A 174 -3.23 -63.92 33.18
N PRO A 175 -4.54 -63.81 33.55
CA PRO A 175 -5.76 -63.45 32.81
C PRO A 175 -6.48 -62.17 33.36
N THR A 176 -7.47 -61.72 32.57
CA THR A 176 -8.73 -60.99 32.83
C THR A 176 -9.11 -60.50 34.25
N GLU A 177 -9.45 -59.19 34.36
CA GLU A 177 -10.45 -58.64 35.29
C GLU A 177 -11.39 -57.67 34.52
N THR A 178 -12.66 -57.72 34.91
CA THR A 178 -13.90 -57.14 34.33
C THR A 178 -14.07 -55.65 34.70
N PRO A 179 -14.85 -54.82 33.96
CA PRO A 179 -14.84 -53.37 34.12
C PRO A 179 -15.60 -52.86 35.35
N ALA A 180 -15.04 -51.84 36.02
CA ALA A 180 -15.74 -51.05 37.02
C ALA A 180 -16.45 -49.85 36.38
N ALA A 181 -17.64 -49.55 36.89
CA ALA A 181 -18.58 -48.59 36.35
C ALA A 181 -18.36 -47.14 36.82
N THR A 182 -18.83 -46.21 35.98
CA THR A 182 -19.47 -44.91 36.30
C THR A 182 -18.63 -43.76 36.87
N ASN A 183 -18.44 -42.73 36.03
CA ASN A 183 -18.63 -41.33 36.45
C ASN A 183 -19.43 -40.61 35.37
N THR A 184 -20.69 -40.29 35.68
CA THR A 184 -21.55 -39.40 34.91
C THR A 184 -20.94 -37.99 34.92
N PRO A 185 -20.73 -37.32 33.77
CA PRO A 185 -20.28 -35.94 33.74
C PRO A 185 -21.28 -35.02 34.45
N ALA A 186 -20.77 -34.14 35.31
CA ALA A 186 -21.55 -33.05 35.89
C ALA A 186 -22.18 -32.17 34.78
N PRO A 187 -23.36 -31.58 35.01
CA PRO A 187 -23.98 -30.68 34.05
C PRO A 187 -23.05 -29.50 33.73
N PRO A 188 -23.06 -28.99 32.48
CA PRO A 188 -22.18 -27.90 32.08
C PRO A 188 -22.43 -26.69 32.98
N THR A 189 -21.36 -26.20 33.61
CA THR A 189 -21.33 -24.90 34.26
C THR A 189 -21.72 -23.85 33.22
N GLU A 190 -22.75 -23.04 33.52
CA GLU A 190 -23.12 -21.92 32.65
C GLU A 190 -21.88 -21.05 32.44
N THR A 191 -21.45 -20.96 31.18
CA THR A 191 -20.40 -20.05 30.76
C THR A 191 -20.95 -18.64 30.97
N PRO A 192 -20.28 -17.76 31.73
CA PRO A 192 -20.79 -16.41 31.95
C PRO A 192 -20.96 -15.72 30.61
N THR A 193 -22.17 -15.21 30.36
CA THR A 193 -22.46 -14.35 29.20
C THR A 193 -21.42 -13.24 29.17
N PRO A 194 -20.69 -13.04 28.05
CA PRO A 194 -19.70 -11.98 27.96
C PRO A 194 -20.36 -10.64 28.28
N ALA A 195 -19.75 -9.88 29.19
CA ALA A 195 -20.20 -8.54 29.50
C ALA A 195 -20.29 -7.70 28.22
N PRO A 196 -21.27 -6.80 28.08
CA PRO A 196 -21.35 -5.89 26.96
C PRO A 196 -20.01 -5.18 26.76
N PRO A 197 -19.58 -4.93 25.50
CA PRO A 197 -18.39 -4.14 25.25
C PRO A 197 -18.50 -2.78 25.94
N ALA A 198 -17.43 -2.37 26.61
CA ALA A 198 -17.41 -1.17 27.47
C ALA A 198 -17.66 0.15 26.72
N VAL A 199 -17.55 0.13 25.38
CA VAL A 199 -17.77 1.26 24.47
C VAL A 199 -18.41 0.78 23.16
N ASP A 200 -19.10 1.69 22.49
CA ASP A 200 -19.82 1.48 21.21
C ASP A 200 -18.83 1.27 20.05
N PHE A 201 -17.66 1.93 20.08
CA PHE A 201 -16.59 1.80 19.08
C PHE A 201 -15.22 1.54 19.71
N LYS A 202 -14.49 0.58 19.14
CA LYS A 202 -13.07 0.33 19.44
C LYS A 202 -12.16 0.81 18.32
N THR A 203 -10.93 1.18 18.66
CA THR A 203 -9.96 1.71 17.69
C THR A 203 -8.77 0.79 17.48
N SER A 204 -8.28 0.75 16.24
CA SER A 204 -6.94 0.24 15.92
C SER A 204 -6.21 1.26 15.05
N VAL A 205 -4.90 1.37 15.24
CA VAL A 205 -4.05 2.33 14.53
C VAL A 205 -2.91 1.59 13.86
N HIS A 206 -2.67 1.94 12.61
CA HIS A 206 -1.52 1.52 11.83
C HIS A 206 -0.79 2.76 11.31
N MET A 207 0.45 2.96 11.74
CA MET A 207 1.32 3.98 11.14
C MET A 207 1.79 3.47 9.78
N LEU A 208 1.57 4.25 8.73
CA LEU A 208 2.03 3.87 7.39
C LEU A 208 3.56 3.78 7.40
N THR A 209 4.06 2.72 6.77
CA THR A 209 5.50 2.60 6.53
C THR A 209 6.01 3.80 5.74
N LYS A 210 7.29 4.11 5.89
CA LYS A 210 7.96 5.17 5.10
C LYS A 210 7.72 4.97 3.59
N GLN A 211 7.66 3.73 3.13
CA GLN A 211 7.39 3.41 1.73
C GLN A 211 5.94 3.71 1.33
N GLU A 212 4.96 3.22 2.09
CA GLU A 212 3.53 3.48 1.85
C GLU A 212 3.20 4.96 1.92
N ASN A 213 3.92 5.70 2.77
CA ASN A 213 3.71 7.13 2.91
C ASN A 213 4.24 7.94 1.70
N GLY A 214 5.04 7.35 0.81
CA GLY A 214 5.71 8.06 -0.28
C GLY A 214 7.08 8.64 0.09
N GLY A 215 7.73 8.08 1.11
CA GLY A 215 9.02 8.54 1.62
C GLY A 215 8.91 9.77 2.52
N CYS A 216 9.99 10.54 2.63
CA CYS A 216 10.04 11.76 3.45
C CYS A 216 9.55 13.03 2.74
N LEU A 217 9.03 12.90 1.51
CA LEU A 217 8.28 13.95 0.81
C LEU A 217 6.81 13.53 0.65
N GLY A 218 6.43 12.52 1.44
CA GLY A 218 5.18 11.80 1.33
C GLY A 218 4.00 12.52 1.96
N ASN A 219 2.96 11.76 2.21
CA ASN A 219 1.73 12.24 2.83
C ASN A 219 1.93 12.67 4.28
N HIS A 220 0.96 13.43 4.77
CA HIS A 220 0.84 13.89 6.15
C HIS A 220 -0.64 13.81 6.58
N HIS A 221 -1.23 12.61 6.53
CA HIS A 221 -2.68 12.44 6.74
C HIS A 221 -3.00 11.37 7.78
N ILE A 222 -4.15 11.52 8.43
CA ILE A 222 -4.81 10.40 9.09
C ILE A 222 -5.95 9.95 8.17
N PHE A 223 -5.84 8.72 7.69
CA PHE A 223 -6.84 8.03 6.90
C PHE A 223 -7.72 7.21 7.84
N ILE A 224 -9.03 7.30 7.67
CA ILE A 224 -9.99 6.80 8.64
C ILE A 224 -10.94 5.83 7.96
N ASP A 225 -11.03 4.65 8.54
CA ASP A 225 -11.99 3.61 8.23
C ASP A 225 -12.96 3.46 9.41
N VAL A 226 -14.23 3.22 9.10
CA VAL A 226 -15.28 3.04 10.11
C VAL A 226 -16.10 1.82 9.71
N ARG A 227 -16.20 0.87 10.63
CA ARG A 227 -16.81 -0.44 10.40
C ARG A 227 -17.99 -0.68 11.32
N ASP A 228 -19.04 -1.26 10.76
CA ASP A 228 -20.17 -1.79 11.52
C ASP A 228 -19.77 -3.07 12.28
N VAL A 229 -20.64 -3.58 13.14
CA VAL A 229 -20.34 -4.76 13.99
C VAL A 229 -19.98 -6.03 13.19
N ASN A 230 -20.34 -6.09 11.91
CA ASN A 230 -20.04 -7.22 11.02
C ASN A 230 -18.75 -7.01 10.21
N GLY A 231 -18.06 -5.88 10.39
CA GLY A 231 -16.86 -5.50 9.65
C GLY A 231 -17.15 -4.86 8.29
N GLY A 232 -18.42 -4.56 7.97
CA GLY A 232 -18.80 -3.82 6.78
C GLY A 232 -18.51 -2.31 6.92
N PRO A 233 -18.31 -1.55 5.82
CA PRO A 233 -18.12 -0.11 5.90
C PRO A 233 -19.37 0.58 6.46
N LEU A 234 -19.19 1.37 7.51
CA LEU A 234 -20.25 2.15 8.15
C LEU A 234 -20.21 3.59 7.64
N LEU A 235 -21.18 3.96 6.80
CA LEU A 235 -21.30 5.30 6.23
C LEU A 235 -22.22 6.18 7.07
N GLY A 236 -21.85 7.45 7.25
CA GLY A 236 -22.65 8.46 7.95
C GLY A 236 -22.28 8.68 9.42
N ALA A 237 -21.32 7.94 9.97
CA ALA A 237 -20.84 8.14 11.33
C ALA A 237 -20.06 9.46 11.43
N LYS A 238 -20.12 10.13 12.58
CA LYS A 238 -19.42 11.40 12.81
C LYS A 238 -18.13 11.17 13.59
N ILE A 239 -17.04 11.73 13.08
CA ILE A 239 -15.70 11.64 13.66
C ILE A 239 -15.23 13.03 14.05
N SER A 240 -14.60 13.14 15.21
CA SER A 240 -14.06 14.40 15.72
C SER A 240 -12.80 14.17 16.57
N ASP A 241 -12.08 15.25 16.87
CA ASP A 241 -11.05 15.22 17.91
C ASP A 241 -11.66 15.29 19.32
N THR A 242 -10.83 15.18 20.35
CA THR A 242 -11.29 15.21 21.75
C THR A 242 -11.88 16.55 22.18
N PHE A 243 -11.57 17.64 21.46
CA PHE A 243 -12.03 19.00 21.72
C PHE A 243 -13.22 19.45 20.87
N ASN A 244 -13.67 18.60 19.93
CA ASN A 244 -14.69 18.91 18.94
C ASN A 244 -14.37 20.11 18.04
N ASN A 245 -13.10 20.29 17.67
CA ASN A 245 -12.64 21.37 16.80
C ASN A 245 -13.11 21.22 15.35
N PHE A 246 -13.40 19.99 14.92
CA PHE A 246 -13.89 19.69 13.58
C PHE A 246 -14.86 18.50 13.60
N THR A 247 -15.57 18.27 12.50
CA THR A 247 -16.39 17.07 12.33
C THR A 247 -16.26 16.55 10.92
N LEU A 248 -15.95 15.26 10.79
CA LEU A 248 -15.91 14.52 9.52
C LEU A 248 -17.06 13.52 9.49
N THR A 249 -17.47 13.11 8.29
CA THR A 249 -18.45 12.03 8.12
C THR A 249 -17.78 10.85 7.43
N SER A 250 -17.94 9.64 7.99
CA SER A 250 -17.54 8.44 7.25
C SER A 250 -18.37 8.31 5.97
N GLY A 251 -17.72 8.02 4.85
CA GLY A 251 -18.34 8.04 3.53
C GLY A 251 -18.14 9.35 2.75
N ASP A 252 -17.61 10.41 3.39
CA ASP A 252 -17.15 11.61 2.67
C ASP A 252 -15.99 11.26 1.71
N LYS A 253 -15.23 10.22 2.08
CA LYS A 253 -14.36 9.44 1.20
C LYS A 253 -14.98 8.06 1.02
N ASN A 254 -14.63 7.36 -0.06
CA ASN A 254 -15.13 6.01 -0.28
C ASN A 254 -14.25 5.27 -1.29
N GLU A 255 -12.99 5.07 -0.92
CA GLU A 255 -12.01 4.41 -1.79
C GLU A 255 -11.23 3.32 -1.03
N PRO A 256 -10.89 2.21 -1.69
CA PRO A 256 -10.00 1.22 -1.10
C PRO A 256 -8.68 1.85 -0.66
N PHE A 257 -8.15 1.42 0.47
CA PHE A 257 -6.92 1.95 1.04
C PHE A 257 -5.94 0.84 1.40
N PHE A 258 -4.98 0.59 0.49
CA PHE A 258 -4.07 -0.55 0.54
C PHE A 258 -4.83 -1.86 0.84
N SER A 259 -4.18 -2.82 1.50
CA SER A 259 -4.83 -4.01 2.04
C SER A 259 -5.45 -3.78 3.42
N TYR A 260 -5.56 -2.53 3.89
CA TYR A 260 -5.96 -2.23 5.26
C TYR A 260 -7.46 -2.10 5.44
N GLY A 261 -8.14 -1.55 4.45
CA GLY A 261 -9.58 -1.33 4.48
C GLY A 261 -9.98 -0.29 3.46
N ASP A 262 -10.97 0.52 3.82
CA ASP A 262 -11.50 1.58 2.96
C ASP A 262 -11.23 2.91 3.65
N LYS A 263 -10.75 3.88 2.89
CA LYS A 263 -10.67 5.27 3.36
C LYS A 263 -12.06 5.87 3.25
N LEU A 264 -12.75 5.92 4.38
CA LEU A 264 -14.09 6.49 4.50
C LEU A 264 -14.05 7.97 4.93
N ALA A 265 -12.97 8.41 5.57
CA ALA A 265 -12.70 9.82 5.85
C ALA A 265 -11.18 10.07 5.92
N GLU A 266 -10.77 11.33 5.93
CA GLU A 266 -9.37 11.72 6.13
C GLU A 266 -9.26 13.07 6.83
N VAL A 267 -8.14 13.30 7.54
CA VAL A 267 -7.75 14.61 8.08
C VAL A 267 -6.29 14.91 7.76
N GLU A 268 -6.01 16.16 7.42
CA GLU A 268 -4.66 16.65 7.11
C GLU A 268 -3.90 17.04 8.39
N LEU A 269 -2.70 16.49 8.55
CA LEU A 269 -1.78 16.80 9.65
C LEU A 269 -0.86 17.99 9.37
N HIS A 270 -0.86 18.54 8.14
CA HIS A 270 0.02 19.65 7.78
C HIS A 270 -0.17 20.83 8.74
N LYS A 271 0.93 21.29 9.35
CA LYS A 271 0.95 22.38 10.35
C LYS A 271 0.14 22.13 11.62
N ASN A 272 -0.38 20.92 11.83
CA ASN A 272 -1.06 20.50 13.03
C ASN A 272 -0.16 19.57 13.83
N GLY A 273 -0.03 19.76 15.15
CA GLY A 273 0.85 18.94 16.00
C GLY A 273 0.36 17.51 16.24
N GLY A 274 -0.84 17.16 15.74
CA GLY A 274 -1.46 15.84 15.85
C GLY A 274 -2.90 15.88 16.34
N PHE A 275 -3.60 14.76 16.24
CA PHE A 275 -4.97 14.61 16.72
C PHE A 275 -5.18 13.30 17.50
N GLU A 276 -6.06 13.35 18.48
CA GLU A 276 -6.66 12.19 19.13
C GLU A 276 -8.12 12.12 18.65
N LEU A 277 -8.51 11.03 17.99
CA LEU A 277 -9.79 10.94 17.28
C LEU A 277 -10.76 9.99 17.99
N LYS A 278 -12.06 10.25 17.82
CA LYS A 278 -13.17 9.41 18.31
C LYS A 278 -14.39 9.47 17.40
N ILE A 279 -15.25 8.45 17.46
CA ILE A 279 -16.61 8.54 16.92
C ILE A 279 -17.47 9.31 17.93
N THR A 280 -18.23 10.29 17.45
CA THR A 280 -19.15 11.09 18.27
C THR A 280 -20.60 10.69 18.06
N GLU A 281 -20.96 10.27 16.85
CA GLU A 281 -22.33 9.88 16.51
C GLU A 281 -22.34 8.67 15.54
N TYR A 282 -23.27 7.74 15.77
CA TYR A 282 -23.68 6.74 14.80
C TYR A 282 -24.50 7.40 13.68
N PRO A 283 -24.61 6.80 12.48
CA PRO A 283 -25.55 7.26 11.47
C PRO A 283 -26.95 7.58 12.02
N ALA A 284 -27.58 8.62 11.45
CA ALA A 284 -28.82 9.23 11.91
C ALA A 284 -28.74 10.07 13.21
N GLY A 285 -27.53 10.37 13.70
CA GLY A 285 -27.29 11.39 14.72
C GLY A 285 -27.42 10.90 16.16
N ASN A 286 -27.33 9.58 16.39
CA ASN A 286 -27.35 9.00 17.73
C ASN A 286 -25.95 9.18 18.36
N PRO A 287 -25.81 9.88 19.49
CA PRO A 287 -24.52 9.99 20.18
C PRO A 287 -24.02 8.60 20.62
N VAL A 288 -22.70 8.38 20.54
CA VAL A 288 -22.08 7.10 20.91
C VAL A 288 -20.88 7.26 21.83
N SER A 289 -20.52 6.17 22.51
CA SER A 289 -19.29 6.05 23.30
C SER A 289 -18.15 5.45 22.47
N SER A 290 -17.01 6.11 22.36
CA SER A 290 -15.89 5.63 21.53
C SER A 290 -14.61 5.57 22.35
N GLU A 291 -13.79 4.54 22.11
CA GLU A 291 -12.36 4.64 22.38
C GLU A 291 -11.79 5.84 21.63
N VAL A 292 -10.75 6.44 22.21
CA VAL A 292 -10.01 7.55 21.61
C VAL A 292 -8.69 6.98 21.11
N THR A 293 -8.28 7.35 19.91
CA THR A 293 -6.96 6.97 19.41
C THR A 293 -5.86 7.52 20.30
N PRO A 294 -4.65 6.91 20.34
CA PRO A 294 -3.46 7.63 20.77
C PRO A 294 -3.27 8.92 19.95
N LEU A 295 -2.40 9.80 20.42
CA LEU A 295 -2.03 10.99 19.66
C LEU A 295 -1.36 10.59 18.33
N LEU A 296 -1.99 10.96 17.22
CA LEU A 296 -1.49 10.75 15.87
C LEU A 296 -0.78 12.03 15.42
N ALA A 297 0.53 12.10 15.64
CA ALA A 297 1.31 13.32 15.55
C ALA A 297 2.05 13.48 14.21
N SER A 298 2.22 14.73 13.78
CA SER A 298 3.24 15.07 12.78
C SER A 298 4.61 15.32 13.44
N ASP A 299 4.64 15.67 14.71
CA ASP A 299 5.87 15.96 15.44
C ASP A 299 6.61 14.66 15.80
N ASP A 300 7.80 14.44 15.23
CA ASP A 300 8.64 13.24 15.42
C ASP A 300 8.72 12.78 16.89
N TRP A 301 8.92 13.72 17.82
CA TRP A 301 9.15 13.47 19.25
C TRP A 301 7.89 13.10 20.04
N LYS A 302 6.71 13.23 19.42
CA LYS A 302 5.43 12.81 20.01
C LYS A 302 4.99 11.44 19.50
N ILE A 303 5.68 10.89 18.49
CA ILE A 303 5.39 9.58 17.93
C ILE A 303 6.13 8.51 18.75
N PRO A 304 5.48 7.41 19.14
CA PRO A 304 6.16 6.31 19.80
C PRO A 304 7.32 5.77 18.94
N ILE A 305 8.53 5.73 19.51
CA ILE A 305 9.72 5.18 18.84
C ILE A 305 9.50 3.77 18.25
N PRO A 306 8.81 2.83 18.94
CA PRO A 306 8.52 1.53 18.35
C PRO A 306 7.74 1.61 17.04
N TRP A 307 6.84 2.59 16.88
CA TRP A 307 6.10 2.79 15.64
C TRP A 307 7.01 3.29 14.53
N LEU A 308 7.88 4.27 14.83
CA LEU A 308 8.86 4.78 13.87
C LEU A 308 9.80 3.68 13.36
N ILE A 309 10.26 2.79 14.26
CA ILE A 309 11.10 1.65 13.90
C ILE A 309 10.32 0.65 13.04
N GLN A 310 9.13 0.24 13.50
CA GLN A 310 8.28 -0.72 12.78
C GLN A 310 7.89 -0.22 11.39
N ALA A 311 7.66 1.08 11.24
CA ALA A 311 7.30 1.73 9.99
C ALA A 311 8.53 2.06 9.11
N GLY A 312 9.75 1.78 9.56
CA GLY A 312 10.98 1.94 8.76
C GLY A 312 11.46 3.38 8.60
N TYR A 313 11.12 4.27 9.53
CA TYR A 313 11.64 5.64 9.54
C TYR A 313 13.05 5.73 10.15
N CYS A 314 13.41 4.78 11.00
CA CYS A 314 14.72 4.60 11.63
C CYS A 314 14.87 3.12 12.02
N ASN A 315 16.10 2.64 12.28
CA ASN A 315 16.36 1.22 12.52
C ASN A 315 16.50 0.87 14.02
N SER A 316 16.69 1.86 14.88
CA SER A 316 16.86 1.65 16.32
C SER A 316 16.47 2.90 17.12
N GLU A 317 16.16 2.73 18.39
CA GLU A 317 15.80 3.84 19.28
C GLU A 317 16.89 4.94 19.36
N PRO A 318 18.19 4.62 19.50
CA PRO A 318 19.25 5.63 19.45
C PRO A 318 19.31 6.38 18.11
N GLU A 319 19.05 5.70 17.00
CA GLU A 319 18.99 6.34 15.69
C GLU A 319 17.77 7.26 15.59
N CYS A 320 16.58 6.80 15.98
CA CYS A 320 15.37 7.61 15.96
C CYS A 320 15.54 8.90 16.78
N THR A 321 16.09 8.78 17.99
CA THR A 321 16.34 9.92 18.89
C THR A 321 17.49 10.82 18.44
N THR A 322 18.40 10.32 17.61
CA THR A 322 19.41 11.18 16.98
C THR A 322 18.84 11.91 15.77
N LEU A 323 17.97 11.27 15.00
CA LEU A 323 17.45 11.82 13.75
C LEU A 323 16.23 12.71 13.94
N TRP A 324 15.43 12.54 14.99
CA TRP A 324 14.21 13.31 15.18
C TRP A 324 14.47 14.82 15.29
N ASN A 325 13.49 15.62 14.91
CA ASN A 325 13.39 16.97 15.43
C ASN A 325 12.95 16.87 16.89
N SER A 326 13.75 17.34 17.84
CA SER A 326 13.33 17.31 19.25
C SER A 326 12.52 18.53 19.68
N GLY A 327 12.40 19.54 18.81
CA GLY A 327 11.92 20.87 19.18
C GLY A 327 12.88 21.65 20.09
N VAL A 328 14.00 21.05 20.50
CA VAL A 328 15.03 21.64 21.36
C VAL A 328 16.29 21.89 20.54
N ALA A 329 16.79 23.13 20.59
CA ALA A 329 18.00 23.50 19.87
C ALA A 329 19.20 22.65 20.31
N GLY A 330 19.89 22.04 19.35
CA GLY A 330 21.07 21.20 19.58
C GLY A 330 20.78 19.76 20.01
N VAL A 331 19.51 19.33 20.05
CA VAL A 331 19.11 17.94 20.32
C VAL A 331 18.43 17.36 19.09
N GLY A 332 18.97 16.25 18.59
CA GLY A 332 18.54 15.65 17.33
C GLY A 332 19.04 16.39 16.08
N SER A 333 18.99 15.75 14.92
CA SER A 333 19.50 16.29 13.66
C SER A 333 18.40 16.84 12.74
N ASN A 334 17.12 16.67 13.10
CA ASN A 334 15.99 17.00 12.25
C ASN A 334 16.20 16.38 10.86
N SER A 335 16.22 15.06 10.78
CA SER A 335 16.56 14.29 9.57
C SER A 335 15.76 12.99 9.42
N LEU A 336 14.69 12.80 10.19
CA LEU A 336 13.72 11.74 9.93
C LEU A 336 12.91 12.07 8.68
N CYS A 337 11.66 12.51 8.82
CA CYS A 337 10.85 12.93 7.67
C CYS A 337 10.04 14.21 7.95
N TRP A 338 10.42 15.03 8.94
CA TRP A 338 9.88 16.39 9.17
C TRP A 338 8.34 16.47 9.19
N GLY A 339 7.69 15.50 9.82
CA GLY A 339 6.24 15.44 9.89
C GLY A 339 5.51 14.91 8.66
N HIS A 340 6.22 14.39 7.68
CA HIS A 340 5.67 13.51 6.64
C HIS A 340 5.42 12.11 7.24
N TYR A 341 4.41 12.02 8.10
CA TYR A 341 3.89 10.77 8.65
C TYR A 341 2.40 10.67 8.39
N SER A 342 1.94 9.47 8.10
CA SER A 342 0.51 9.19 7.97
C SER A 342 0.10 7.98 8.79
N TYR A 343 -1.17 7.95 9.12
CA TYR A 343 -1.79 6.91 9.93
C TYR A 343 -3.04 6.38 9.22
N PHE A 344 -3.29 5.09 9.36
CA PHE A 344 -4.56 4.47 9.04
C PHE A 344 -5.23 4.04 10.34
N VAL A 345 -6.45 4.51 10.58
CA VAL A 345 -7.21 4.25 11.79
C VAL A 345 -8.48 3.51 11.42
N THR A 346 -8.79 2.42 12.13
CA THR A 346 -10.07 1.75 12.01
C THR A 346 -10.87 1.92 13.30
N PHE A 347 -12.08 2.44 13.17
CA PHE A 347 -13.09 2.41 14.23
C PHE A 347 -14.05 1.25 13.96
N GLN A 348 -14.19 0.33 14.90
CA GLN A 348 -15.01 -0.88 14.76
C GLN A 348 -16.15 -0.84 15.79
N ALA A 349 -17.40 -0.84 15.31
CA ALA A 349 -18.57 -0.96 16.16
C ALA A 349 -18.54 -2.30 16.92
N THR A 350 -18.91 -2.29 18.19
CA THR A 350 -18.81 -3.45 19.07
C THR A 350 -20.15 -4.18 19.26
N HIS A 351 -21.25 -3.55 18.87
CA HIS A 351 -22.60 -4.08 18.92
C HIS A 351 -23.45 -3.48 17.79
N PRO A 352 -24.61 -4.06 17.46
CA PRO A 352 -25.56 -3.46 16.52
C PRO A 352 -26.22 -2.19 17.11
N PHE A 353 -26.59 -1.24 16.24
CA PHE A 353 -27.26 0.02 16.58
C PHE A 353 -28.68 0.09 16.01
#